data_AF-A0A354I8G9-F1
#
_entry.id   AF-A0A354I8G9-F1
#
_cell.length_a   1.000
_cell.length_b   1.000
_cell.length_c   1.000
_cell.angle_alpha   90.00
_cell.angle_beta   90.00
_cell.angle_gamma   90.00
#
_symmetry.space_group_name_H-M   'P 1'
#
loop_
_entity.id
_entity.type
_entity.pdbx_description
1 polymer ?
#
loop_
_entity_poly.entity_id
_entity_poly.type
_entity_poly.pdbx_seq_one_letter_code
_entity_poly.pdbx_strand_id
1 'polypeptide(L)'
;IVLNMTDKKWNAAKSIHELLETDETLIRYVQDYKINVFDIAFLEDDTIESFTSDFREIARFFKKKRLGENPLASQIKLAHPEEIMEFISVFTQDKRYLDGIPYLQNLKKEGGAVTMCTVADALISEGIQKGRLEG
;
A
#
# COMPACT_ATOMS: atom_id res chain seq x y z
N ILE A 1 1.60 -13.64 10.63
CA ILE A 1 1.31 -12.18 10.58
C ILE A 1 0.57 -11.92 9.28
N VAL A 2 -0.44 -11.04 9.30
CA VAL A 2 -1.22 -10.63 8.13
C VAL A 2 -1.24 -9.11 8.06
N LEU A 3 -1.01 -8.55 6.86
CA LEU A 3 -1.15 -7.13 6.60
C LEU A 3 -2.46 -6.89 5.85
N ASN A 4 -3.39 -6.19 6.46
CA ASN A 4 -4.62 -5.78 5.82
C ASN A 4 -4.42 -4.41 5.17
N MET A 5 -4.43 -4.38 3.85
CA MET A 5 -4.21 -3.18 3.02
C MET A 5 -5.51 -2.46 2.63
N THR A 6 -6.67 -2.96 3.09
CA THR A 6 -7.96 -2.37 2.75
C THR A 6 -8.22 -1.09 3.53
N ASP A 7 -9.22 -0.33 3.10
CA ASP A 7 -9.74 0.85 3.79
C ASP A 7 -10.67 0.51 4.97
N LYS A 8 -10.83 -0.78 5.30
CA LYS A 8 -11.65 -1.28 6.41
C LYS A 8 -10.79 -2.05 7.40
N LYS A 9 -11.09 -1.93 8.69
CA LYS A 9 -10.45 -2.77 9.71
C LYS A 9 -10.86 -4.23 9.55
N TRP A 10 -9.93 -5.14 9.84
CA TRP A 10 -10.21 -6.57 9.83
C TRP A 10 -11.29 -6.92 10.85
N ASN A 11 -12.36 -7.55 10.38
CA ASN A 11 -13.54 -7.91 11.19
C ASN A 11 -13.84 -9.42 11.19
N ALA A 12 -12.94 -10.26 10.66
CA ALA A 12 -13.08 -11.71 10.69
C ALA A 12 -12.33 -12.33 11.88
N ALA A 13 -12.57 -13.61 12.13
CA ALA A 13 -11.88 -14.40 13.15
C ALA A 13 -10.35 -14.27 13.03
N LYS A 14 -9.68 -14.10 14.17
CA LYS A 14 -8.23 -13.96 14.32
C LYS A 14 -7.61 -15.16 15.03
N SER A 15 -8.39 -16.19 15.31
CA SER A 15 -7.86 -17.44 15.85
C SER A 15 -8.65 -18.64 15.36
N ILE A 16 -8.06 -19.84 15.49
CA ILE A 16 -8.75 -21.09 15.15
C ILE A 16 -9.98 -21.29 16.03
N HIS A 17 -9.88 -20.94 17.32
CA HIS A 17 -11.03 -21.02 18.22
C HIS A 17 -12.17 -20.09 17.81
N GLU A 18 -11.87 -18.86 17.40
CA GLU A 18 -12.89 -17.92 16.90
C GLU A 18 -13.56 -18.38 15.60
N LEU A 19 -12.87 -19.20 14.80
CA LEU A 19 -13.39 -19.72 13.53
C LEU A 19 -14.23 -21.00 13.70
N LEU A 20 -13.97 -21.78 14.76
CA LEU A 20 -14.68 -23.01 15.03
C LEU A 20 -15.95 -22.74 15.85
N GLU A 21 -17.10 -22.79 15.19
CA GLU A 21 -18.40 -22.88 15.86
C GLU A 21 -18.59 -24.32 16.41
N THR A 22 -17.95 -24.64 17.53
CA THR A 22 -18.01 -25.99 18.13
C THR A 22 -18.25 -25.93 19.64
N ASP A 23 -18.68 -27.07 20.20
CA ASP A 23 -18.93 -27.23 21.63
C ASP A 23 -17.68 -26.92 22.48
N GLU A 24 -17.86 -26.19 23.59
CA GLU A 24 -16.79 -25.81 24.54
C GLU A 24 -16.00 -27.03 25.07
N THR A 25 -16.60 -28.22 25.09
CA THR A 25 -15.93 -29.45 25.52
C THR A 25 -14.96 -30.00 24.49
N LEU A 26 -15.15 -29.69 23.20
CA LEU A 26 -14.28 -30.12 22.10
C LEU A 26 -13.17 -29.11 21.83
N ILE A 27 -13.42 -27.81 22.04
CA ILE A 27 -12.45 -26.73 21.78
C ILE A 27 -11.13 -26.94 22.54
N ARG A 28 -11.15 -27.57 23.72
CA ARG A 28 -9.97 -27.86 24.55
C ARG A 28 -8.96 -28.81 23.90
N TYR A 29 -9.39 -29.59 22.92
CA TYR A 29 -8.51 -30.50 22.16
C TYR A 29 -7.96 -29.85 20.90
N VAL A 30 -8.42 -28.65 20.56
CA VAL A 30 -7.95 -27.89 19.40
C VAL A 30 -6.95 -26.84 19.85
N GLN A 31 -5.83 -26.76 19.15
CA GLN A 31 -4.81 -25.75 19.41
C GLN A 31 -5.23 -24.39 18.83
N ASP A 32 -5.19 -23.35 19.66
CA ASP A 32 -5.60 -22.00 19.23
C ASP A 32 -4.45 -21.24 18.55
N TYR A 33 -4.34 -21.39 17.24
CA TYR A 33 -3.40 -20.59 16.46
C TYR A 33 -3.96 -19.18 16.23
N LYS A 34 -3.23 -18.17 16.72
CA LYS A 34 -3.61 -16.76 16.60
C LYS A 34 -2.96 -16.09 15.39
N ILE A 35 -3.73 -15.23 14.73
CA ILE A 35 -3.31 -14.41 13.61
C ILE A 35 -3.13 -12.98 14.10
N ASN A 36 -1.90 -12.47 14.00
CA ASN A 36 -1.62 -11.06 14.22
C ASN A 36 -1.91 -10.28 12.93
N VAL A 37 -2.99 -9.51 12.93
CA VAL A 37 -3.42 -8.68 11.81
C VAL A 37 -3.06 -7.21 12.06
N PHE A 38 -2.41 -6.58 11.09
CA PHE A 38 -2.12 -5.15 11.08
C PHE A 38 -2.96 -4.47 10.00
N ASP A 39 -3.87 -3.60 10.42
CA ASP A 39 -4.68 -2.77 9.52
C ASP A 39 -3.87 -1.56 9.07
N ILE A 40 -3.15 -1.68 7.94
CA ILE A 40 -2.11 -0.73 7.52
C ILE A 40 -2.65 0.69 7.35
N ALA A 41 -3.83 0.86 6.76
CA ALA A 41 -4.47 2.15 6.57
C ALA A 41 -4.91 2.84 7.89
N PHE A 42 -4.87 2.11 9.01
CA PHE A 42 -5.30 2.55 10.34
C PHE A 42 -4.15 2.62 11.36
N LEU A 43 -2.91 2.42 10.93
CA LEU A 43 -1.75 2.58 11.82
C LEU A 43 -1.63 4.03 12.31
N GLU A 44 -1.21 4.17 13.56
CA GLU A 44 -0.87 5.46 14.16
C GLU A 44 0.40 6.03 13.51
N ASP A 45 0.52 7.35 13.49
CA ASP A 45 1.63 8.03 12.82
C ASP A 45 2.98 7.61 13.41
N ASP A 46 3.11 7.51 14.73
CA ASP A 46 4.35 7.05 15.38
C ASP A 46 4.79 5.65 14.91
N THR A 47 3.82 4.77 14.64
CA THR A 47 4.11 3.43 14.10
C THR A 47 4.60 3.52 12.66
N ILE A 48 3.97 4.36 11.84
CA ILE A 48 4.38 4.60 10.46
C ILE A 48 5.79 5.21 10.41
N GLU A 49 6.09 6.18 11.27
CA GLU A 49 7.39 6.83 11.33
C GLU A 49 8.52 5.90 11.76
N SER A 50 8.20 4.83 12.50
CA SER A 50 9.19 3.82 12.89
C SER A 50 9.72 2.98 11.72
N PHE A 51 9.03 2.95 10.58
CA PHE A 51 9.49 2.23 9.39
C PHE A 51 10.67 2.95 8.73
N THR A 52 11.75 2.21 8.50
CA THR A 52 12.98 2.72 7.86
C THR A 52 13.05 2.49 6.36
N SER A 53 12.20 1.61 5.82
CA SER A 53 12.11 1.30 4.39
C SER A 53 11.02 2.13 3.70
N ASP A 54 10.96 2.04 2.37
CA ASP A 54 9.91 2.64 1.56
C ASP A 54 8.50 2.12 1.90
N PHE A 55 8.38 1.04 2.68
CA PHE A 55 7.10 0.60 3.23
C PHE A 55 6.42 1.69 4.08
N ARG A 56 7.18 2.63 4.66
CA ARG A 56 6.63 3.83 5.28
C ARG A 56 5.71 4.60 4.33
N GLU A 57 6.14 4.79 3.09
CA GLU A 57 5.38 5.53 2.08
C GLU A 57 4.17 4.74 1.60
N ILE A 58 4.24 3.40 1.54
CA ILE A 58 3.06 2.54 1.34
C ILE A 58 2.04 2.76 2.46
N ALA A 59 2.46 2.68 3.72
CA ALA A 59 1.55 2.83 4.85
C ALA A 59 0.88 4.21 4.87
N ARG A 60 1.67 5.28 4.62
CA ARG A 60 1.14 6.64 4.46
C ARG A 60 0.17 6.75 3.29
N PHE A 61 0.48 6.15 2.14
CA PHE A 61 -0.38 6.16 0.96
C PHE A 61 -1.77 5.59 1.29
N PHE A 62 -1.84 4.40 1.90
CA PHE A 62 -3.13 3.78 2.22
C PHE A 62 -3.90 4.53 3.32
N LYS A 63 -3.21 5.09 4.32
CA LYS A 63 -3.82 5.95 5.34
C LYS A 63 -4.44 7.21 4.72
N LYS A 64 -3.68 7.94 3.90
CA LYS A 64 -4.16 9.16 3.21
C LYS A 64 -5.31 8.86 2.27
N LYS A 65 -5.21 7.77 1.49
CA LYS A 65 -6.28 7.33 0.57
C LYS A 65 -7.58 7.07 1.34
N ARG A 66 -7.51 6.37 2.49
CA ARG A 66 -8.67 6.13 3.37
C ARG A 66 -9.27 7.44 3.90
N LEU A 67 -8.43 8.42 4.24
CA LEU A 67 -8.85 9.73 4.75
C LEU A 67 -9.38 10.67 3.66
N GLY A 68 -9.32 10.28 2.38
CA GLY A 68 -9.71 11.14 1.26
C GLY A 68 -8.69 12.24 0.95
N GLU A 69 -7.47 12.13 1.47
CA GLU A 69 -6.36 13.03 1.21
C GLU A 69 -5.58 12.61 -0.03
N ASN A 70 -4.75 13.50 -0.59
CA ASN A 70 -3.86 13.15 -1.69
C ASN A 70 -2.81 12.12 -1.24
N PRO A 71 -2.88 10.86 -1.69
CA PRO A 71 -2.00 9.81 -1.18
C PRO A 71 -0.60 9.85 -1.81
N LEU A 72 -0.42 10.63 -2.87
CA LEU A 72 0.86 10.82 -3.55
C LEU A 72 1.64 12.04 -3.03
N ALA A 73 1.08 12.81 -2.09
CA ALA A 73 1.74 13.98 -1.53
C ALA A 73 2.86 13.56 -0.54
N SER A 74 4.08 13.34 -1.04
CA SER A 74 5.28 13.12 -0.23
C SER A 74 6.55 13.48 -0.99
N GLN A 75 7.46 14.16 -0.29
CA GLN A 75 8.79 14.56 -0.79
C GLN A 75 9.90 13.60 -0.34
N ILE A 76 9.55 12.49 0.34
CA ILE A 76 10.53 11.50 0.78
C ILE A 76 11.05 10.74 -0.44
N LYS A 77 12.38 10.67 -0.55
CA LYS A 77 13.05 9.93 -1.61
C LYS A 77 12.84 8.42 -1.41
N LEU A 78 12.38 7.76 -2.46
CA LEU A 78 12.20 6.31 -2.52
C LEU A 78 13.51 5.64 -2.95
N ALA A 79 13.86 4.54 -2.30
CA ALA A 79 14.96 3.67 -2.71
C ALA A 79 14.54 2.74 -3.87
N HIS A 80 13.30 2.24 -3.82
CA HIS A 80 12.69 1.21 -4.65
C HIS A 80 11.36 1.70 -5.26
N PRO A 81 11.37 2.77 -6.08
CA PRO A 81 10.13 3.39 -6.57
C PRO A 81 9.30 2.48 -7.47
N GLU A 82 9.93 1.56 -8.22
CA GLU A 82 9.25 0.66 -9.14
C GLU A 82 8.43 -0.37 -8.36
N GLU A 83 9.04 -0.99 -7.35
CA GLU A 83 8.42 -1.97 -6.47
C GLU A 83 7.26 -1.36 -5.66
N ILE A 84 7.38 -0.08 -5.26
CA ILE A 84 6.30 0.66 -4.61
C ILE A 84 5.12 0.85 -5.55
N MET A 85 5.36 1.21 -6.82
CA MET A 85 4.28 1.38 -7.80
C MET A 85 3.61 0.06 -8.18
N GLU A 86 4.37 -1.02 -8.31
CA GLU A 86 3.82 -2.36 -8.51
C GLU A 86 2.94 -2.78 -7.33
N PHE A 87 3.41 -2.56 -6.10
CA PHE A 87 2.66 -2.85 -4.89
C PHE A 87 1.35 -2.05 -4.85
N ILE A 88 1.41 -0.74 -5.07
CA ILE A 88 0.21 0.11 -5.10
C ILE A 88 -0.74 -0.34 -6.21
N SER A 89 -0.24 -0.67 -7.40
CA SER A 89 -1.04 -1.17 -8.52
C SER A 89 -1.87 -2.39 -8.13
N VAL A 90 -1.23 -3.39 -7.50
CA VAL A 90 -1.92 -4.64 -7.07
C VAL A 90 -3.02 -4.35 -6.05
N PHE A 91 -2.70 -3.60 -4.99
CA PHE A 91 -3.64 -3.39 -3.88
C PHE A 91 -4.72 -2.35 -4.17
N THR A 92 -4.50 -1.47 -5.15
CA THR A 92 -5.53 -0.53 -5.63
C THR A 92 -6.28 -1.03 -6.85
N GLN A 93 -5.83 -2.13 -7.47
CA GLN A 93 -6.31 -2.64 -8.75
C GLN A 93 -6.25 -1.60 -9.87
N ASP A 94 -5.31 -0.67 -9.79
CA ASP A 94 -5.15 0.44 -10.72
C ASP A 94 -3.85 0.30 -11.50
N LYS A 95 -3.95 -0.19 -12.73
CA LYS A 95 -2.78 -0.45 -13.57
C LYS A 95 -2.05 0.82 -14.00
N ARG A 96 -2.65 2.01 -13.86
CA ARG A 96 -2.02 3.28 -14.25
C ARG A 96 -0.70 3.51 -13.51
N TYR A 97 -0.56 3.02 -12.28
CA TYR A 97 0.70 3.07 -11.53
C TYR A 97 1.85 2.35 -12.23
N LEU A 98 1.57 1.32 -13.05
CA LEU A 98 2.60 0.64 -13.85
C LEU A 98 3.03 1.48 -15.06
N ASP A 99 2.09 2.22 -15.66
CA ASP A 99 2.36 3.04 -16.84
C ASP A 99 3.35 4.18 -16.53
N GLY A 100 3.43 4.63 -15.27
CA GLY A 100 4.38 5.65 -14.82
C GLY A 100 5.82 5.14 -14.64
N ILE A 101 6.06 3.82 -14.60
CA ILE A 101 7.39 3.22 -14.33
C ILE A 101 8.46 3.71 -15.32
N PRO A 102 8.24 3.70 -16.65
CA PRO A 102 9.27 4.13 -17.61
C PRO A 102 9.73 5.57 -17.39
N TYR A 103 8.81 6.48 -17.04
CA TYR A 103 9.15 7.86 -16.73
C TYR A 103 10.06 7.96 -15.50
N LEU A 104 9.75 7.21 -14.43
CA LEU A 104 10.59 7.21 -13.22
C LEU A 104 11.97 6.59 -13.47
N GLN A 105 12.05 5.54 -14.29
CA GLN A 105 13.32 4.95 -14.68
C GLN A 105 14.22 5.95 -15.43
N ASN A 106 13.64 6.72 -16.36
CA ASN A 106 14.38 7.76 -17.09
C ASN A 106 14.85 8.87 -16.15
N LEU A 107 13.99 9.37 -15.27
CA LEU A 107 14.36 10.38 -14.28
C LEU A 107 15.50 9.91 -13.37
N LYS A 108 15.46 8.64 -12.93
CA LYS A 108 16.52 8.05 -12.10
C LYS A 108 17.85 7.95 -12.86
N LYS A 109 17.83 7.62 -14.17
CA LYS A 109 19.03 7.61 -15.03
C LYS A 109 19.64 9.00 -15.20
N GLU A 110 18.81 10.04 -15.21
CA GLU A 110 19.25 11.44 -15.29
C GLU A 110 19.72 12.00 -13.93
N GLY A 111 19.75 11.17 -12.87
CA GLY A 111 20.18 11.56 -11.53
C GLY A 111 19.10 12.23 -10.69
N GLY A 112 17.86 12.28 -11.17
CA GLY A 112 16.73 12.83 -10.43
C GLY A 112 16.32 11.96 -9.23
N ALA A 113 15.83 12.61 -8.17
CA ALA A 113 15.25 11.93 -7.03
C ALA A 113 13.80 11.54 -7.33
N VAL A 114 13.43 10.29 -7.01
CA VAL A 114 12.06 9.82 -7.14
C VAL A 114 11.36 9.88 -5.79
N THR A 115 10.22 10.57 -5.73
CA THR A 115 9.33 10.68 -4.57
C THR A 115 7.90 10.32 -4.99
N MET A 116 6.96 10.25 -4.05
CA MET A 116 5.55 10.06 -4.41
C MET A 116 4.97 11.24 -5.21
N CYS A 117 5.49 12.47 -5.02
CA CYS A 117 5.12 13.60 -5.88
C CYS A 117 5.58 13.36 -7.32
N THR A 118 6.79 12.85 -7.52
CA THR A 118 7.30 12.46 -8.84
C THR A 118 6.44 11.38 -9.50
N VAL A 119 5.93 10.42 -8.71
CA VAL A 119 4.97 9.42 -9.19
C VAL A 119 3.69 10.10 -9.71
N ALA A 120 3.17 11.09 -9.00
CA ALA A 120 2.00 11.84 -9.47
C ALA A 120 2.27 12.56 -10.80
N ASP A 121 3.44 13.21 -10.94
CA ASP A 121 3.84 13.88 -12.17
C ASP A 121 3.95 12.89 -13.35
N ALA A 122 4.50 11.70 -13.10
CA ALA A 122 4.60 10.63 -14.09
C ALA A 122 3.22 10.24 -14.63
N LEU A 123 2.25 10.03 -13.74
CA LEU A 123 0.88 9.66 -14.09
C LEU A 123 0.15 10.76 -14.89
N ILE A 124 0.37 12.02 -14.52
CA ILE A 124 -0.20 13.17 -15.24
C ILE A 124 0.40 13.27 -16.64
N SER A 125 1.73 13.18 -16.76
CA SER A 125 2.43 13.23 -18.03
C SER A 125 1.95 12.13 -18.99
N GLU A 126 1.83 10.90 -18.48
CA GLU A 126 1.32 9.76 -19.26
C GLU A 126 -0.13 9.99 -19.73
N GLY A 127 -0.98 10.52 -18.85
CA GLY A 127 -2.35 10.88 -19.19
C GLY A 127 -2.44 11.92 -20.31
N ILE A 128 -1.58 12.95 -20.28
CA ILE A 128 -1.50 13.98 -21.33
C ILE A 128 -1.04 13.35 -22.66
N GLN A 129 -0.05 12.46 -22.62
CA GLN A 129 0.45 11.79 -23.82
C GLN A 129 -0.62 10.91 -24.48
N LYS A 130 -1.30 10.06 -23.70
CA LYS A 130 -2.40 9.23 -24.21
C LYS A 130 -3.54 10.08 -24.79
N GLY A 131 -3.95 11.14 -24.08
CA GLY A 131 -5.02 12.03 -24.55
C GLY A 131 -4.70 12.74 -25.87
N ARG A 132 -3.43 13.01 -26.17
CA ARG A 132 -3.01 13.59 -27.47
C ARG A 132 -2.99 12.58 -28.61
N LEU A 133 -2.81 11.29 -28.32
CA LEU A 133 -2.81 10.22 -29.32
C LEU A 133 -4.23 9.80 -29.72
N GLU A 134 -5.19 9.98 -28.82
CA GLU A 134 -6.59 9.55 -29.00
C GLU A 134 -7.52 10.64 -29.59
N GLY A 135 -7.06 11.90 -29.69
CA GLY A 135 -7.82 13.03 -30.23
C GLY A 135 -7.37 13.47 -31.62
#